data_AF-A0A1M5JZW7-F1
#
_entry.id   AF-A0A1M5JZW7-F1
#
_cell.length_a   1.000
_cell.length_b   1.000
_cell.length_c   1.000
_cell.angle_alpha   90.00
_cell.angle_beta   90.00
_cell.angle_gamma   90.00
#
_symmetry.space_group_name_H-M   'P 1'
#
loop_
_entity.id
_entity.type
_entity.pdbx_description
1 polymer ?
#
loop_
_entity_poly.entity_id
_entity_poly.type
_entity_poly.pdbx_seq_one_letter_code
_entity_poly.pdbx_strand_id
1 'polypeptide(L)'
;MTSEELKQFKASLSITSVAGALGIDVERGRFHCFCPQRHANGDRTPSVSISEDRGLFRCWVCDDIRGDVFDLVQQYRGCSFMEALDWLKETYPFLLPGGKRAQEGSPKKRTVQAVNAVERSSRVQESRGQESREEDLQPLLEEKPKELIPEDERKKVVLSFLKMLAPVDGTPAAAYLMKRRIYKPVWDRMLLRTITDYNALNRQLKETYSLEVLQYVGLFNEKGNLRYYKHPLIFPYLDTLRRASHFQARAVDSSVEPKELHLKGTIPFPYNMSALDQKRGWIYLCEGVIDTLTMLQQGLQAVGIPGVRSFKVQWLPLFKEKNVVLCLDHDEAGRKGMEYLQQVFGNAGIRTIILGDGLENIPANMKEGEDVNEWFGGKK
;
A
#
# COMPACT_ATOMS: atom_id res chain seq x y z
N MET A 1 -8.53 -1.49 -18.51
CA MET A 1 -8.14 -2.17 -17.27
C MET A 1 -8.84 -3.50 -17.21
N THR A 2 -8.13 -4.57 -16.86
CA THR A 2 -8.72 -5.86 -16.52
C THR A 2 -9.46 -5.79 -15.17
N SER A 3 -10.31 -6.77 -14.88
CA SER A 3 -11.02 -6.86 -13.58
C SER A 3 -10.06 -6.91 -12.40
N GLU A 4 -8.91 -7.60 -12.54
CA GLU A 4 -7.88 -7.70 -11.52
C GLU A 4 -7.16 -6.35 -11.30
N GLU A 5 -6.84 -5.63 -12.38
CA GLU A 5 -6.26 -4.29 -12.30
C GLU A 5 -7.21 -3.31 -11.60
N LEU A 6 -8.51 -3.41 -11.86
CA LEU A 6 -9.52 -2.60 -11.18
C LEU A 6 -9.57 -2.89 -9.67
N LYS A 7 -9.48 -4.16 -9.27
CA LYS A 7 -9.41 -4.55 -7.85
C LYS A 7 -8.16 -4.00 -7.16
N GLN A 8 -7.01 -4.06 -7.82
CA GLN A 8 -5.76 -3.50 -7.30
C GLN A 8 -5.79 -1.98 -7.18
N PHE A 9 -6.29 -1.30 -8.21
CA PHE A 9 -6.46 0.16 -8.21
C PHE A 9 -7.38 0.59 -7.04
N LYS A 10 -8.54 -0.05 -6.90
CA LYS A 10 -9.48 0.19 -5.80
C LYS A 10 -8.81 0.01 -4.43
N ALA A 11 -8.08 -1.09 -4.23
CA ALA A 11 -7.42 -1.40 -2.96
C ALA A 11 -6.31 -0.41 -2.59
N SER A 12 -5.76 0.31 -3.57
CA SER A 12 -4.74 1.34 -3.34
C SER A 12 -5.30 2.71 -2.96
N LEU A 13 -6.60 2.94 -3.16
CA LEU A 13 -7.25 4.21 -2.89
C LEU A 13 -7.75 4.28 -1.43
N SER A 14 -7.54 5.44 -0.79
CA SER A 14 -8.14 5.76 0.51
C SER A 14 -9.41 6.59 0.33
N ILE A 15 -10.46 6.23 1.04
CA ILE A 15 -11.73 6.97 1.01
C ILE A 15 -11.53 8.40 1.52
N THR A 16 -10.72 8.58 2.55
CA THR A 16 -10.38 9.87 3.15
C THR A 16 -9.65 10.76 2.16
N SER A 17 -8.68 10.20 1.40
CA SER A 17 -7.97 10.96 0.37
C SER A 17 -8.90 11.37 -0.77
N VAL A 18 -9.75 10.45 -1.21
CA VAL A 18 -10.74 10.73 -2.26
C VAL A 18 -11.77 11.76 -1.81
N ALA A 19 -12.26 11.67 -0.57
CA ALA A 19 -13.13 12.68 0.04
C ALA A 19 -12.45 14.06 0.05
N GLY A 20 -11.20 14.14 0.51
CA GLY A 20 -10.44 15.40 0.48
C GLY A 20 -10.25 15.98 -0.91
N ALA A 21 -9.96 15.14 -1.92
CA ALA A 21 -9.86 15.58 -3.32
C ALA A 21 -11.20 16.06 -3.91
N LEU A 22 -12.33 15.59 -3.37
CA LEU A 22 -13.68 16.07 -3.68
C LEU A 22 -14.06 17.37 -2.93
N GLY A 23 -13.18 17.86 -2.05
CA GLY A 23 -13.44 19.02 -1.19
C GLY A 23 -14.31 18.70 0.03
N ILE A 24 -14.38 17.43 0.44
CA ILE A 24 -15.12 16.98 1.62
C ILE A 24 -14.19 17.00 2.84
N ASP A 25 -14.57 17.76 3.86
CA ASP A 25 -13.84 17.81 5.12
C ASP A 25 -14.09 16.55 5.95
N VAL A 26 -13.02 15.81 6.23
CA VAL A 26 -13.05 14.59 7.05
C VAL A 26 -12.45 14.87 8.42
N GLU A 27 -13.27 14.74 9.46
CA GLU A 27 -12.88 14.90 10.85
C GLU A 27 -13.00 13.58 11.61
N ARG A 28 -11.88 13.10 12.18
CA ARG A 28 -11.83 11.87 12.99
C ARG A 28 -12.48 10.66 12.29
N GLY A 29 -12.26 10.53 10.97
CA GLY A 29 -12.79 9.44 10.14
C GLY A 29 -14.29 9.57 9.84
N ARG A 30 -14.86 10.77 9.98
CA ARG A 30 -16.25 11.07 9.64
C ARG A 30 -16.35 12.33 8.80
N PHE A 31 -17.40 12.43 8.00
CA PHE A 31 -17.71 13.65 7.25
C PHE A 31 -19.22 13.91 7.20
N HIS A 32 -19.58 15.11 6.78
CA HIS A 32 -20.98 15.51 6.60
C HIS A 32 -21.57 14.89 5.34
N CYS A 33 -22.76 14.30 5.47
CA CYS A 33 -23.50 13.74 4.36
C CYS A 33 -23.82 14.82 3.32
N PHE A 34 -23.65 14.48 2.04
CA PHE A 34 -23.99 15.36 0.91
C PHE A 34 -25.51 15.48 0.68
N CYS A 35 -26.34 14.84 1.50
CA CYS A 35 -27.80 14.99 1.52
C CYS A 35 -28.29 15.59 2.85
N PRO A 36 -27.86 16.79 3.26
CA PRO A 36 -28.20 17.37 4.57
C PRO A 36 -29.71 17.53 4.80
N GLN A 37 -30.51 17.66 3.73
CA GLN A 37 -31.96 17.72 3.77
C GLN A 37 -32.63 16.45 4.32
N ARG A 38 -31.95 15.31 4.28
CA ARG A 38 -32.45 14.03 4.82
C ARG A 38 -32.08 13.85 6.30
N HIS A 39 -31.32 14.78 6.87
CA HIS A 39 -30.77 14.70 8.22
C HIS A 39 -31.48 15.68 9.15
N ALA A 40 -31.74 15.22 10.38
CA ALA A 40 -32.22 16.11 11.43
C ALA A 40 -31.22 17.25 11.63
N ASN A 41 -31.71 18.49 11.54
CA ASN A 41 -30.92 19.72 11.65
C ASN A 41 -29.82 19.90 10.58
N GLY A 42 -30.01 19.39 9.36
CA GLY A 42 -29.11 19.70 8.24
C GLY A 42 -27.72 19.06 8.36
N ASP A 43 -27.65 17.91 9.05
CA ASP A 43 -26.42 17.16 9.31
C ASP A 43 -25.33 17.93 10.07
N ARG A 44 -25.70 18.79 11.04
CA ARG A 44 -24.72 19.53 11.87
C ARG A 44 -23.65 18.68 12.57
N THR A 45 -23.85 17.37 12.69
CA THR A 45 -22.86 16.43 13.23
C THR A 45 -22.49 15.44 12.13
N PRO A 46 -21.19 15.22 11.83
CA PRO A 46 -20.76 14.29 10.80
C PRO A 46 -21.39 12.89 10.98
N SER A 47 -22.25 12.51 10.03
CA SER A 47 -23.05 11.29 10.07
C SER A 47 -22.52 10.18 9.18
N VAL A 48 -21.58 10.50 8.29
CA VAL A 48 -20.93 9.51 7.44
C VAL A 48 -19.66 9.03 8.12
N SER A 49 -19.56 7.75 8.40
CA SER A 49 -18.37 7.12 8.98
C SER A 49 -17.57 6.37 7.92
N ILE A 50 -16.25 6.56 7.96
CA ILE A 50 -15.29 5.89 7.09
C ILE A 50 -14.63 4.73 7.86
N SER A 51 -14.56 3.58 7.20
CA SER A 51 -13.83 2.38 7.62
C SER A 51 -12.75 2.12 6.58
N GLU A 52 -11.63 2.84 6.69
CA GLU A 52 -10.50 2.73 5.74
C GLU A 52 -9.96 1.30 5.65
N ASP A 53 -9.90 0.61 6.78
CA ASP A 53 -9.47 -0.78 6.90
C ASP A 53 -10.30 -1.74 6.04
N ARG A 54 -11.59 -1.44 5.87
CA ARG A 54 -12.51 -2.21 5.04
C ARG A 54 -12.73 -1.59 3.66
N GLY A 55 -12.15 -0.42 3.38
CA GLY A 55 -12.36 0.33 2.14
C GLY A 55 -13.81 0.73 1.92
N LEU A 56 -14.52 1.10 3.00
CA LEU A 56 -15.96 1.38 2.94
C LEU A 56 -16.34 2.64 3.73
N PHE A 57 -17.38 3.34 3.29
CA PHE A 57 -18.06 4.38 4.05
C PHE A 57 -19.54 4.06 4.21
N ARG A 58 -20.17 4.63 5.24
CA ARG A 58 -21.63 4.61 5.39
C ARG A 58 -22.15 5.83 6.13
N CYS A 59 -23.28 6.34 5.68
CA CYS A 59 -24.14 7.21 6.46
C CYS A 59 -24.94 6.38 7.47
N TRP A 60 -25.13 6.92 8.67
CA TRP A 60 -25.97 6.30 9.70
C TRP A 60 -27.45 6.70 9.61
N VAL A 61 -27.79 7.62 8.71
CA VAL A 61 -29.15 8.14 8.51
C VAL A 61 -29.69 7.73 7.14
N CYS A 62 -28.93 7.99 6.07
CA CYS A 62 -29.33 7.63 4.72
C CYS A 62 -28.86 6.21 4.39
N ASP A 63 -29.80 5.30 4.13
CA ASP A 63 -29.48 3.92 3.81
C ASP A 63 -28.75 3.75 2.48
N ASP A 64 -29.02 4.63 1.52
CA ASP A 64 -28.43 4.64 0.18
C ASP A 64 -27.02 5.29 0.16
N ILE A 65 -26.69 6.13 1.13
CA ILE A 65 -25.39 6.80 1.19
C ILE A 65 -24.37 5.90 1.88
N ARG A 66 -23.80 4.98 1.10
CA ARG A 66 -22.80 4.01 1.54
C ARG A 66 -22.09 3.42 0.32
N GLY A 67 -20.91 2.84 0.53
CA GLY A 67 -20.21 2.13 -0.53
C GLY A 67 -18.71 2.14 -0.38
N ASP A 68 -18.02 1.91 -1.49
CA ASP A 68 -16.57 2.02 -1.61
C ASP A 68 -16.12 3.38 -2.17
N VAL A 69 -14.89 3.48 -2.63
CA VAL A 69 -14.31 4.72 -3.17
C VAL A 69 -14.95 5.18 -4.49
N PHE A 70 -15.41 4.25 -5.35
CA PHE A 70 -16.13 4.59 -6.57
C PHE A 70 -17.53 5.12 -6.22
N ASP A 71 -18.22 4.42 -5.32
CA ASP A 71 -19.53 4.84 -4.82
C ASP A 71 -19.48 6.25 -4.22
N LEU A 72 -18.41 6.58 -3.49
CA LEU A 72 -18.22 7.93 -2.94
C LEU A 72 -18.21 8.99 -4.04
N VAL A 73 -17.42 8.78 -5.10
CA VAL A 73 -17.31 9.72 -6.23
C VAL A 73 -18.63 9.81 -6.99
N GLN A 74 -19.25 8.66 -7.29
CA GLN A 74 -20.53 8.58 -8.00
C GLN A 74 -21.63 9.33 -7.25
N GLN A 75 -21.78 9.07 -5.95
CA GLN A 75 -22.87 9.65 -5.16
C GLN A 75 -22.63 11.14 -4.88
N TYR A 76 -21.37 11.57 -4.70
CA TYR A 76 -21.06 12.98 -4.46
C TYR A 76 -21.15 13.82 -5.74
N ARG A 77 -20.66 13.32 -6.88
CA ARG A 77 -20.66 14.06 -8.15
C ARG A 77 -21.92 13.84 -9.00
N GLY A 78 -22.76 12.87 -8.62
CA GLY A 78 -23.94 12.48 -9.41
C GLY A 78 -23.56 11.90 -10.77
N CYS A 79 -22.51 11.08 -10.83
CA CYS A 79 -21.96 10.55 -12.08
C CYS A 79 -22.02 9.01 -12.17
N SER A 80 -21.87 8.50 -13.39
CA SER A 80 -21.79 7.06 -13.68
C SER A 80 -20.50 6.45 -13.15
N PHE A 81 -20.47 5.12 -13.06
CA PHE A 81 -19.25 4.39 -12.66
C PHE A 81 -18.05 4.71 -13.57
N MET A 82 -18.28 4.82 -14.89
CA MET A 82 -17.21 5.13 -15.85
C MET A 82 -16.65 6.54 -15.61
N GLU A 83 -17.51 7.53 -15.38
CA GLU A 83 -17.07 8.90 -15.09
C GLU A 83 -16.35 9.00 -13.74
N ALA A 84 -16.82 8.25 -12.73
CA ALA A 84 -16.14 8.17 -11.43
C ALA A 84 -14.76 7.50 -11.55
N LEU A 85 -14.67 6.42 -12.31
CA LEU A 85 -13.41 5.73 -12.59
C LEU A 85 -12.46 6.65 -13.35
N ASP A 86 -12.91 7.35 -14.39
CA ASP A 86 -12.05 8.24 -15.16
C ASP A 86 -11.59 9.44 -14.34
N TRP A 87 -12.46 10.02 -13.51
CA TRP A 87 -12.02 11.05 -12.56
C TRP A 87 -10.99 10.52 -11.56
N LEU A 88 -11.17 9.31 -11.03
CA LEU A 88 -10.20 8.68 -10.14
C LEU A 88 -8.87 8.39 -10.87
N LYS A 89 -8.90 8.01 -12.15
CA LYS A 89 -7.69 7.86 -12.97
C LYS A 89 -7.02 9.19 -13.24
N GLU A 90 -7.76 10.26 -13.49
CA GLU A 90 -7.20 11.59 -13.73
C GLU A 90 -6.64 12.22 -12.45
N THR A 91 -7.29 11.98 -11.32
CA THR A 91 -6.88 12.48 -10.00
C THR A 91 -5.74 11.65 -9.41
N TYR A 92 -5.75 10.34 -9.67
CA TYR A 92 -4.75 9.37 -9.18
C TYR A 92 -4.13 8.53 -10.31
N PRO A 93 -3.57 9.14 -11.37
CA PRO A 93 -3.08 8.41 -12.56
C PRO A 93 -1.92 7.48 -12.25
N PHE A 94 -1.20 7.77 -11.17
CA PHE A 94 -0.05 7.00 -10.69
C PHE A 94 -0.41 5.73 -9.92
N LEU A 95 -1.67 5.57 -9.49
CA LEU A 95 -2.14 4.34 -8.85
C LEU A 95 -2.56 3.28 -9.88
N LEU A 96 -2.63 3.63 -11.17
CA LEU A 96 -3.03 2.71 -12.22
C LEU A 96 -2.06 1.52 -12.38
N PRO A 97 -2.56 0.27 -12.42
CA PRO A 97 -1.75 -0.90 -12.69
C PRO A 97 -1.22 -0.91 -14.13
N GLY A 98 0.01 -1.38 -14.34
CA GLY A 98 0.50 -1.71 -15.69
C GLY A 98 1.24 -0.60 -16.46
N GLY A 99 1.85 0.38 -15.78
CA GLY A 99 2.77 1.31 -16.40
C GLY A 99 4.03 0.63 -16.98
N LYS A 100 3.93 0.03 -18.16
CA LYS A 100 5.07 -0.18 -19.06
C LYS A 100 5.40 1.16 -19.72
N ARG A 101 6.69 1.52 -19.69
CA ARG A 101 7.35 2.64 -20.40
C ARG A 101 6.53 3.20 -21.56
N ALA A 102 6.13 4.47 -21.47
CA ALA A 102 6.01 5.28 -22.67
C ALA A 102 7.44 5.49 -23.18
N GLN A 103 7.81 4.81 -24.27
CA GLN A 103 8.99 5.20 -25.02
C GLN A 103 8.74 6.60 -25.57
N GLU A 104 9.42 7.59 -25.02
CA GLU A 104 9.56 8.90 -25.64
C GLU A 104 10.33 8.75 -26.94
N GLY A 105 9.59 8.64 -28.04
CA GLY A 105 10.10 8.97 -29.37
C GLY A 105 10.32 10.48 -29.46
N SER A 106 11.58 10.90 -29.36
CA SER A 106 12.04 12.27 -29.59
C SER A 106 11.72 12.76 -31.03
N PRO A 107 11.77 14.08 -31.29
CA PRO A 107 10.78 14.80 -32.10
C PRO A 107 11.10 14.81 -33.60
N LYS A 108 10.06 14.66 -34.44
CA LYS A 108 10.14 15.07 -35.84
C LYS A 108 9.44 16.42 -36.04
N LYS A 109 10.27 17.44 -36.30
CA LYS A 109 9.87 18.71 -36.90
C LYS A 109 9.18 18.45 -38.25
N ARG A 110 8.05 19.13 -38.50
CA ARG A 110 7.77 19.87 -39.76
C ARG A 110 6.47 20.67 -39.66
N THR A 111 6.66 21.97 -39.51
CA THR A 111 6.12 23.07 -40.34
C THR A 111 4.71 22.97 -40.94
N VAL A 112 3.83 23.82 -40.41
CA VAL A 112 2.87 24.76 -41.08
C VAL A 112 2.28 24.32 -42.43
N GLN A 113 0.94 24.17 -42.48
CA GLN A 113 0.07 25.06 -43.26
C GLN A 113 -1.42 24.78 -43.00
N ALA A 114 -2.16 25.86 -42.77
CA ALA A 114 -3.61 25.93 -42.73
C ALA A 114 -4.20 25.95 -44.16
N VAL A 115 -5.41 25.42 -44.34
CA VAL A 115 -6.44 26.00 -45.22
C VAL A 115 -7.82 25.38 -44.92
N ASN A 116 -8.83 26.21 -45.17
CA ASN A 116 -10.23 26.13 -44.80
C ASN A 116 -11.13 25.24 -45.68
N ALA A 117 -12.34 25.01 -45.15
CA ALA A 117 -13.66 25.13 -45.80
C ALA A 117 -14.33 23.93 -46.52
N VAL A 118 -15.49 23.56 -45.94
CA VAL A 118 -16.86 23.53 -46.53
C VAL A 118 -17.24 22.47 -47.60
N GLU A 119 -18.21 21.64 -47.19
CA GLU A 119 -19.35 21.00 -47.90
C GLU A 119 -19.19 20.40 -49.32
N ARG A 120 -19.61 19.13 -49.53
CA ARG A 120 -21.00 18.67 -49.85
C ARG A 120 -21.05 17.19 -50.30
N SER A 121 -22.02 16.47 -49.73
CA SER A 121 -22.91 15.44 -50.33
C SER A 121 -22.38 14.42 -51.37
N SER A 122 -22.47 13.13 -51.03
CA SER A 122 -23.37 12.12 -51.65
C SER A 122 -22.72 10.73 -51.78
N ARG A 123 -23.24 9.74 -51.05
CA ARG A 123 -23.97 8.58 -51.61
C ARG A 123 -24.29 7.57 -50.51
N VAL A 124 -25.57 7.29 -50.40
CA VAL A 124 -26.18 6.19 -49.65
C VAL A 124 -25.73 4.87 -50.25
N GLN A 125 -25.25 3.95 -49.42
CA GLN A 125 -25.48 2.52 -49.65
C GLN A 125 -25.56 1.80 -48.30
N GLU A 126 -26.74 1.21 -48.09
CA GLU A 126 -27.19 0.46 -46.94
C GLU A 126 -26.32 -0.77 -46.67
N SER A 127 -25.98 -1.00 -45.40
CA SER A 127 -25.71 -2.37 -44.93
C SER A 127 -26.11 -2.53 -43.47
N ARG A 128 -27.26 -3.19 -43.30
CA ARG A 128 -27.66 -4.13 -42.23
C ARG A 128 -27.23 -3.80 -40.80
N GLY A 129 -28.20 -3.30 -40.04
CA GLY A 129 -28.17 -3.26 -38.57
C GLY A 129 -28.03 -4.66 -37.96
N GLN A 130 -27.12 -4.77 -37.02
CA GLN A 130 -27.15 -5.75 -35.94
C GLN A 130 -27.40 -4.97 -34.66
N GLU A 131 -28.64 -5.01 -34.18
CA GLU A 131 -29.00 -4.66 -32.82
C GLU A 131 -28.29 -5.67 -31.90
N SER A 132 -27.31 -5.19 -31.13
CA SER A 132 -26.79 -5.93 -29.97
C SER A 132 -27.35 -5.29 -28.72
N ARG A 133 -28.00 -6.15 -27.94
CA ARG A 133 -28.75 -5.88 -26.72
C ARG A 133 -27.84 -5.21 -25.69
N GLU A 134 -28.27 -4.09 -25.13
CA GLU A 134 -27.82 -3.63 -23.82
C GLU A 134 -28.26 -4.70 -22.80
N GLU A 135 -27.36 -5.59 -22.45
CA GLU A 135 -27.53 -6.47 -21.29
C GLU A 135 -27.28 -5.64 -20.03
N ASP A 136 -28.35 -5.45 -19.25
CA ASP A 136 -28.36 -4.87 -17.92
C ASP A 136 -27.23 -5.43 -17.05
N LEU A 137 -26.14 -4.68 -16.93
CA LEU A 137 -25.10 -4.89 -15.94
C LEU A 137 -25.63 -4.42 -14.57
N GLN A 138 -26.47 -5.23 -13.94
CA GLN A 138 -26.72 -5.10 -12.50
C GLN A 138 -25.39 -5.34 -11.77
N PRO A 139 -24.92 -4.41 -10.92
CA PRO A 139 -23.70 -4.63 -10.16
C PRO A 139 -23.88 -5.84 -9.26
N LEU A 140 -23.06 -6.86 -9.46
CA LEU A 140 -22.87 -7.96 -8.52
C LEU A 140 -22.42 -7.33 -7.19
N LEU A 141 -23.36 -7.16 -6.26
CA LEU A 141 -23.09 -6.80 -4.88
C LEU A 141 -22.25 -7.94 -4.28
N GLU A 142 -20.92 -7.86 -4.39
CA GLU A 142 -20.00 -8.78 -3.71
C GLU A 142 -20.30 -8.69 -2.20
N GLU A 143 -20.89 -9.76 -1.63
CA GLU A 143 -21.18 -9.84 -0.20
C GLU A 143 -19.87 -9.65 0.59
N LYS A 144 -19.86 -8.69 1.53
CA LYS A 144 -18.70 -8.42 2.37
C LYS A 144 -18.30 -9.71 3.12
N PRO A 145 -17.03 -10.12 3.09
CA PRO A 145 -16.60 -11.34 3.78
C PRO A 145 -16.92 -11.23 5.26
N LYS A 146 -17.68 -12.22 5.79
CA LYS A 146 -18.05 -12.29 7.20
C LYS A 146 -16.79 -12.31 8.07
N GLU A 147 -16.76 -11.45 9.09
CA GLU A 147 -15.73 -11.43 10.12
C GLU A 147 -15.82 -12.74 10.92
N LEU A 148 -14.87 -13.67 10.70
CA LEU A 148 -14.92 -15.02 11.28
C LEU A 148 -14.52 -15.01 12.77
N ILE A 149 -13.56 -14.16 13.13
CA ILE A 149 -13.07 -13.98 14.51
C ILE A 149 -12.82 -12.49 14.79
N PRO A 150 -12.96 -12.04 16.05
CA PRO A 150 -12.62 -10.67 16.42
C PRO A 150 -11.15 -10.31 16.11
N GLU A 151 -10.88 -9.06 15.78
CA GLU A 151 -9.52 -8.58 15.43
C GLU A 151 -8.49 -8.86 16.54
N ASP A 152 -8.85 -8.80 17.82
CA ASP A 152 -7.92 -9.12 18.91
C ASP A 152 -7.56 -10.61 18.96
N GLU A 153 -8.49 -11.51 18.63
CA GLU A 153 -8.20 -12.94 18.47
C GLU A 153 -7.33 -13.18 17.23
N ARG A 154 -7.61 -12.50 16.11
CA ARG A 154 -6.76 -12.55 14.92
C ARG A 154 -5.31 -12.16 15.25
N LYS A 155 -5.10 -11.07 16.01
CA LYS A 155 -3.77 -10.64 16.46
C LYS A 155 -3.09 -11.68 17.35
N LYS A 156 -3.83 -12.35 18.24
CA LYS A 156 -3.30 -13.43 19.08
C LYS A 156 -2.84 -14.62 18.25
N VAL A 157 -3.57 -15.01 17.21
CA VAL A 157 -3.16 -16.10 16.30
C VAL A 157 -1.84 -15.73 15.60
N VAL A 158 -1.71 -14.51 15.08
CA VAL A 158 -0.47 -14.04 14.45
C VAL A 158 0.70 -14.03 15.44
N LEU A 159 0.49 -13.53 16.65
CA LEU A 159 1.51 -13.53 17.69
C LEU A 159 1.92 -14.95 18.10
N SER A 160 0.96 -15.88 18.18
CA SER A 160 1.21 -17.29 18.47
C SER A 160 2.07 -17.94 17.39
N PHE A 161 1.71 -17.73 16.11
CA PHE A 161 2.52 -18.16 14.96
C PHE A 161 3.96 -17.65 15.07
N LEU A 162 4.18 -16.36 15.32
CA LEU A 162 5.52 -15.77 15.43
C LEU A 162 6.33 -16.33 16.61
N LYS A 163 5.67 -16.72 17.71
CA LYS A 163 6.30 -17.36 18.87
C LYS A 163 6.72 -18.80 18.60
N MET A 164 6.08 -19.49 17.66
CA MET A 164 6.46 -20.85 17.22
C MET A 164 7.71 -20.86 16.34
N LEU A 165 8.09 -19.71 15.77
CA LEU A 165 9.25 -19.60 14.89
C LEU A 165 10.58 -19.52 15.66
N ALA A 166 11.64 -20.01 15.05
CA ALA A 166 12.98 -19.94 15.60
C ALA A 166 13.56 -18.51 15.51
N PRO A 167 14.49 -18.13 16.41
CA PRO A 167 15.34 -16.97 16.17
C PRO A 167 16.18 -17.19 14.90
N VAL A 168 16.63 -16.10 14.27
CA VAL A 168 17.42 -16.19 13.03
C VAL A 168 18.85 -16.66 13.26
N ASP A 169 19.38 -16.51 14.47
CA ASP A 169 20.78 -16.80 14.79
C ASP A 169 21.16 -18.26 14.50
N GLY A 170 22.31 -18.47 13.86
CA GLY A 170 22.76 -19.81 13.45
C GLY A 170 21.99 -20.46 12.29
N THR A 171 21.10 -19.75 11.59
CA THR A 171 20.31 -20.29 10.46
C THR A 171 20.74 -19.73 9.09
N PRO A 172 20.30 -20.33 7.96
CA PRO A 172 20.52 -19.75 6.63
C PRO A 172 20.01 -18.31 6.49
N ALA A 173 18.97 -17.93 7.24
CA ALA A 173 18.45 -16.57 7.27
C ALA A 173 19.45 -15.58 7.90
N ALA A 174 20.23 -15.98 8.91
CA ALA A 174 21.32 -15.15 9.42
C ALA A 174 22.42 -14.95 8.37
N ALA A 175 22.83 -16.03 7.67
CA ALA A 175 23.82 -15.92 6.59
C ALA A 175 23.36 -14.96 5.48
N TYR A 176 22.07 -15.00 5.13
CA TYR A 176 21.45 -14.05 4.21
C TYR A 176 21.57 -12.59 4.70
N LEU A 177 21.17 -12.33 5.96
CA LEU A 177 21.24 -10.99 6.56
C LEU A 177 22.68 -10.48 6.66
N MET A 178 23.64 -11.35 6.99
CA MET A 178 25.06 -10.99 7.09
C MET A 178 25.67 -10.59 5.73
N LYS A 179 25.28 -11.23 4.62
CA LYS A 179 25.67 -10.79 3.25
C LYS A 179 25.20 -9.37 2.95
N ARG A 180 24.11 -8.95 3.59
CA ARG A 180 23.54 -7.59 3.53
C ARG A 180 24.05 -6.69 4.65
N ARG A 181 25.07 -7.13 5.39
CA ARG A 181 25.69 -6.42 6.52
C ARG A 181 24.73 -6.09 7.67
N ILE A 182 23.61 -6.80 7.79
CA ILE A 182 22.71 -6.70 8.94
C ILE A 182 23.13 -7.77 9.94
N TYR A 183 23.33 -7.42 11.20
CA TYR A 183 23.88 -8.32 12.22
C TYR A 183 22.99 -8.48 13.45
N LYS A 184 23.42 -9.37 14.36
CA LYS A 184 22.67 -9.81 15.54
C LYS A 184 22.00 -8.73 16.38
N PRO A 185 22.67 -7.62 16.73
CA PRO A 185 22.03 -6.57 17.52
C PRO A 185 20.76 -6.02 16.86
N VAL A 186 20.76 -5.85 15.54
CA VAL A 186 19.63 -5.28 14.80
C VAL A 186 18.51 -6.31 14.64
N TRP A 187 18.83 -7.54 14.23
CA TRP A 187 17.77 -8.54 14.05
C TRP A 187 17.16 -9.01 15.37
N ASP A 188 17.90 -9.01 16.48
CA ASP A 188 17.36 -9.25 17.82
C ASP A 188 16.47 -8.08 18.26
N ARG A 189 16.93 -6.84 18.06
CA ARG A 189 16.13 -5.63 18.33
C ARG A 189 14.81 -5.64 17.56
N MET A 190 14.80 -6.14 16.33
CA MET A 190 13.61 -6.19 15.47
C MET A 190 12.83 -7.51 15.57
N LEU A 191 13.22 -8.40 16.49
CA LEU A 191 12.60 -9.71 16.71
C LEU A 191 12.44 -10.54 15.43
N LEU A 192 13.43 -10.51 14.52
CA LEU A 192 13.36 -11.33 13.32
C LEU A 192 13.23 -12.80 13.68
N ARG A 193 12.51 -13.53 12.83
CA ARG A 193 12.19 -14.95 13.03
C ARG A 193 12.44 -15.74 11.76
N THR A 194 12.57 -17.04 11.90
CA THR A 194 12.69 -17.92 10.74
C THR A 194 11.96 -19.24 10.88
N ILE A 195 11.46 -19.74 9.76
CA ILE A 195 10.89 -21.08 9.62
C ILE A 195 12.05 -22.04 9.33
N THR A 196 12.38 -22.91 10.29
CA THR A 196 13.43 -23.93 10.15
C THR A 196 12.88 -25.29 9.71
N ASP A 197 11.69 -25.65 10.18
CA ASP A 197 10.97 -26.87 9.77
C ASP A 197 9.54 -26.52 9.37
N TYR A 198 9.34 -26.40 8.05
CA TYR A 198 8.04 -26.08 7.48
C TYR A 198 6.98 -27.15 7.78
N ASN A 199 7.35 -28.43 7.71
CA ASN A 199 6.40 -29.54 7.83
C ASN A 199 5.91 -29.68 9.28
N ALA A 200 6.82 -29.57 10.25
CA ALA A 200 6.46 -29.57 11.66
C ALA A 200 5.58 -28.37 12.01
N LEU A 201 5.97 -27.16 11.58
CA LEU A 201 5.21 -25.93 11.83
C LEU A 201 3.80 -25.99 11.20
N ASN A 202 3.69 -26.45 9.96
CA ASN A 202 2.41 -26.59 9.26
C ASN A 202 1.48 -27.59 9.98
N ARG A 203 2.02 -28.68 10.53
CA ARG A 203 1.25 -29.64 11.33
C ARG A 203 0.80 -29.04 12.66
N GLN A 204 1.72 -28.44 13.41
CA GLN A 204 1.45 -27.84 14.71
C GLN A 204 0.36 -26.75 14.63
N LEU A 205 0.39 -25.92 13.58
CA LEU A 205 -0.64 -24.90 13.36
C LEU A 205 -2.03 -25.53 13.14
N LYS A 206 -2.11 -26.62 12.36
CA LYS A 206 -3.37 -27.37 12.13
C LYS A 206 -3.89 -28.07 13.39
N GLU A 207 -3.00 -28.47 14.29
CA GLU A 207 -3.37 -29.05 15.59
C GLU A 207 -3.86 -27.98 16.59
N THR A 208 -3.37 -26.74 16.45
CA THR A 208 -3.67 -25.64 17.38
C THR A 208 -4.93 -24.85 16.98
N TYR A 209 -5.16 -24.65 15.69
CA TYR A 209 -6.23 -23.80 15.17
C TYR A 209 -7.02 -24.50 14.06
N SER A 210 -8.30 -24.17 13.93
CA SER A 210 -9.10 -24.66 12.81
C SER A 210 -8.55 -24.13 11.48
N LEU A 211 -8.69 -24.93 10.42
CA LEU A 211 -8.25 -24.55 9.08
C LEU A 211 -8.89 -23.24 8.62
N GLU A 212 -10.18 -23.05 8.92
CA GLU A 212 -10.93 -21.83 8.59
C GLU A 212 -10.32 -20.58 9.23
N VAL A 213 -9.93 -20.66 10.51
CA VAL A 213 -9.25 -19.56 11.21
C VAL A 213 -7.89 -19.27 10.59
N LEU A 214 -7.10 -20.32 10.30
CA LEU A 214 -5.78 -20.17 9.68
C LEU A 214 -5.85 -19.52 8.29
N GLN A 215 -6.88 -19.85 7.50
CA GLN A 215 -7.14 -19.26 6.20
C GLN A 215 -7.66 -17.82 6.32
N TYR A 216 -8.58 -17.56 7.26
CA TYR A 216 -9.12 -16.23 7.54
C TYR A 216 -8.04 -15.23 7.97
N VAL A 217 -7.16 -15.64 8.90
CA VAL A 217 -6.00 -14.84 9.37
C VAL A 217 -5.01 -14.59 8.21
N GLY A 218 -5.01 -15.46 7.19
CA GLY A 218 -4.16 -15.36 6.03
C GLY A 218 -2.82 -16.07 6.16
N LEU A 219 -2.69 -17.00 7.11
CA LEU A 219 -1.50 -17.86 7.25
C LEU A 219 -1.53 -19.01 6.25
N PHE A 220 -2.72 -19.55 5.98
CA PHE A 220 -2.90 -20.73 5.12
C PHE A 220 -3.54 -20.36 3.78
N ASN A 221 -3.18 -21.11 2.73
CA ASN A 221 -3.82 -21.02 1.42
C ASN A 221 -5.10 -21.88 1.35
N GLU A 222 -5.83 -21.75 0.25
CA GLU A 222 -7.07 -22.50 -0.01
C GLU A 222 -6.87 -24.02 -0.03
N LYS A 223 -5.66 -24.49 -0.38
CA LYS A 223 -5.28 -25.91 -0.35
C LYS A 223 -4.94 -26.42 1.06
N GLY A 224 -5.10 -25.59 2.08
CA GLY A 224 -4.86 -25.95 3.47
C GLY A 224 -3.40 -26.11 3.85
N ASN A 225 -2.52 -25.31 3.27
CA ASN A 225 -1.09 -25.30 3.58
C ASN A 225 -0.60 -23.90 3.97
N LEU A 226 0.37 -23.84 4.88
CA LEU A 226 1.05 -22.61 5.27
C LEU A 226 1.68 -21.93 4.03
N ARG A 227 1.42 -20.62 3.86
CA ARG A 227 1.77 -19.88 2.64
C ARG A 227 3.28 -19.67 2.43
N TYR A 228 4.07 -19.68 3.50
CA TYR A 228 5.46 -19.20 3.53
C TYR A 228 6.51 -20.30 3.34
N TYR A 229 6.18 -21.37 2.62
CA TYR A 229 7.05 -22.54 2.42
C TYR A 229 8.38 -22.23 1.71
N LYS A 230 8.45 -21.15 0.93
CA LYS A 230 9.68 -20.66 0.27
C LYS A 230 10.20 -19.34 0.85
N HIS A 231 9.56 -18.82 1.90
CA HIS A 231 9.82 -17.49 2.46
C HIS A 231 10.19 -17.59 3.95
N PRO A 232 11.32 -18.24 4.28
CA PRO A 232 11.62 -18.64 5.65
C PRO A 232 12.03 -17.48 6.55
N LEU A 233 12.43 -16.32 6.01
CA LEU A 233 12.83 -15.16 6.83
C LEU A 233 11.63 -14.25 7.09
N ILE A 234 11.31 -14.01 8.36
CA ILE A 234 10.12 -13.29 8.81
C ILE A 234 10.50 -11.99 9.52
N PHE A 235 9.87 -10.88 9.11
CA PHE A 235 10.01 -9.54 9.64
C PHE A 235 8.72 -9.08 10.34
N PRO A 236 8.64 -9.19 11.68
CA PRO A 236 7.44 -8.78 12.40
C PRO A 236 7.27 -7.27 12.45
N TYR A 237 6.04 -6.79 12.25
CA TYR A 237 5.67 -5.39 12.43
C TYR A 237 5.31 -5.17 13.90
N LEU A 238 6.21 -4.53 14.64
CA LEU A 238 6.12 -4.32 16.09
C LEU A 238 5.43 -2.99 16.42
N ASP A 239 4.42 -3.04 17.28
CA ASP A 239 3.80 -1.84 17.86
C ASP A 239 4.72 -1.16 18.90
N THR A 240 4.27 -0.07 19.52
CA THR A 240 5.02 0.64 20.58
C THR A 240 5.30 -0.21 21.82
N LEU A 241 4.51 -1.26 22.06
CA LEU A 241 4.69 -2.24 23.13
C LEU A 241 5.46 -3.49 22.67
N ARG A 242 6.03 -3.45 21.45
CA ARG A 242 6.78 -4.52 20.81
C ARG A 242 5.96 -5.80 20.56
N ARG A 243 4.65 -5.66 20.38
CA ARG A 243 3.74 -6.75 19.99
C ARG A 243 3.58 -6.77 18.48
N ALA A 244 3.59 -7.96 17.89
CA ALA A 244 3.44 -8.14 16.46
C ALA A 244 2.05 -8.64 16.09
N SER A 245 1.39 -7.96 15.14
CA SER A 245 0.09 -8.35 14.56
C SER A 245 0.12 -8.49 13.03
N HIS A 246 1.27 -8.22 12.43
CA HIS A 246 1.52 -8.36 11.00
C HIS A 246 2.99 -8.72 10.78
N PHE A 247 3.32 -9.28 9.62
CA PHE A 247 4.71 -9.54 9.24
C PHE A 247 4.87 -9.54 7.72
N GLN A 248 6.11 -9.30 7.29
CA GLN A 248 6.57 -9.62 5.94
C GLN A 248 7.40 -10.90 5.99
N ALA A 249 7.30 -11.72 4.97
CA ALA A 249 8.09 -12.93 4.78
C ALA A 249 8.93 -12.80 3.50
N ARG A 250 10.15 -13.31 3.52
CA ARG A 250 11.10 -13.18 2.41
C ARG A 250 11.79 -14.49 2.09
N ALA A 251 11.95 -14.73 0.80
CA ALA A 251 12.76 -15.81 0.29
C ALA A 251 14.25 -15.49 0.49
N VAL A 252 15.00 -16.46 1.01
CA VAL A 252 16.46 -16.39 1.12
C VAL A 252 17.16 -16.96 -0.10
N ASP A 253 16.44 -17.77 -0.88
CA ASP A 253 16.86 -18.30 -2.18
C ASP A 253 16.50 -17.28 -3.27
N SER A 254 17.50 -16.84 -4.03
CA SER A 254 17.36 -15.84 -5.08
C SER A 254 16.57 -16.31 -6.30
N SER A 255 16.31 -17.62 -6.44
CA SER A 255 15.50 -18.18 -7.53
C SER A 255 13.99 -18.13 -7.28
N VAL A 256 13.57 -17.77 -6.06
CA VAL A 256 12.16 -17.73 -5.68
C VAL A 256 11.54 -16.39 -6.04
N GLU A 257 10.46 -16.45 -6.84
CA GLU A 257 9.59 -15.31 -7.12
C GLU A 257 8.13 -15.60 -6.68
N PRO A 258 7.41 -14.62 -6.09
CA PRO A 258 7.92 -13.31 -5.68
C PRO A 258 8.91 -13.41 -4.52
N LYS A 259 9.90 -12.51 -4.45
CA LYS A 259 10.91 -12.48 -3.36
C LYS A 259 10.29 -12.28 -1.97
N GLU A 260 9.19 -11.56 -1.90
CA GLU A 260 8.52 -11.17 -0.66
C GLU A 260 7.04 -11.52 -0.70
N LEU A 261 6.51 -11.87 0.48
CA LEU A 261 5.08 -12.05 0.73
C LEU A 261 4.71 -11.30 2.00
N HIS A 262 3.50 -10.74 2.05
CA HIS A 262 2.93 -10.19 3.26
C HIS A 262 1.91 -11.15 3.89
N LEU A 263 1.72 -11.04 5.21
CA LEU A 263 0.51 -11.54 5.83
C LEU A 263 -0.71 -10.91 5.14
N LYS A 264 -1.73 -11.72 4.85
CA LYS A 264 -2.94 -11.18 4.19
C LYS A 264 -3.58 -10.12 5.11
N GLY A 265 -4.03 -9.03 4.51
CA GLY A 265 -4.70 -7.94 5.19
C GLY A 265 -3.88 -6.65 5.24
N THR A 266 -4.44 -5.67 5.94
CA THR A 266 -3.95 -4.30 5.96
C THR A 266 -2.67 -4.18 6.81
N ILE A 267 -1.59 -3.68 6.21
CA ILE A 267 -0.36 -3.33 6.96
C ILE A 267 -0.70 -2.19 7.94
N PRO A 268 -0.48 -2.37 9.25
CA PRO A 268 -1.04 -1.46 10.26
C PRO A 268 -0.29 -0.13 10.33
N PHE A 269 1.04 -0.17 10.24
CA PHE A 269 1.95 0.98 10.41
C PHE A 269 3.27 0.74 9.66
N PRO A 270 4.09 1.77 9.45
CA PRO A 270 5.43 1.62 8.90
C PRO A 270 6.28 0.64 9.73
N TYR A 271 7.13 -0.15 9.06
CA TYR A 271 8.08 -1.02 9.74
C TYR A 271 9.00 -0.20 10.67
N ASN A 272 9.31 -0.74 11.85
CA ASN A 272 10.00 -0.03 12.93
C ASN A 272 9.26 1.23 13.45
N MET A 273 7.92 1.20 13.54
CA MET A 273 7.10 2.34 13.99
C MET A 273 7.53 2.95 15.34
N SER A 274 8.23 2.19 16.20
CA SER A 274 8.78 2.70 17.47
C SER A 274 9.75 3.88 17.31
N ALA A 275 10.35 4.08 16.12
CA ALA A 275 11.17 5.25 15.83
C ALA A 275 10.35 6.55 15.67
N LEU A 276 9.02 6.42 15.53
CA LEU A 276 8.04 7.52 15.50
C LEU A 276 7.52 7.84 16.91
N ASP A 277 8.43 7.87 17.89
CA ASP A 277 8.18 8.01 19.34
C ASP A 277 7.65 9.38 19.81
N GLN A 278 7.04 10.17 18.91
CA GLN A 278 6.53 11.52 19.16
C GLN A 278 7.57 12.52 19.71
N LYS A 279 8.87 12.20 19.59
CA LYS A 279 9.95 13.16 19.87
C LYS A 279 10.38 13.88 18.61
N ARG A 280 10.79 15.14 18.77
CA ARG A 280 11.38 15.92 17.68
C ARG A 280 12.66 15.29 17.17
N GLY A 281 12.80 15.22 15.84
CA GLY A 281 14.02 14.72 15.22
C GLY A 281 13.86 14.34 13.75
N TRP A 282 14.94 13.85 13.16
CA TRP A 282 14.94 13.33 11.80
C TRP A 282 14.64 11.83 11.79
N ILE A 283 13.89 11.37 10.78
CA ILE A 283 13.62 9.97 10.51
C ILE A 283 13.90 9.65 9.04
N TYR A 284 14.58 8.55 8.77
CA TYR A 284 14.81 8.05 7.41
C TYR A 284 13.62 7.17 7.01
N LEU A 285 12.99 7.44 5.87
CA LEU A 285 11.87 6.67 5.32
C LEU A 285 12.36 5.83 4.14
N CYS A 286 12.44 4.52 4.34
CA CYS A 286 13.00 3.57 3.38
C CYS A 286 11.93 2.79 2.62
N GLU A 287 12.28 2.37 1.40
CA GLU A 287 11.48 1.47 0.56
C GLU A 287 11.67 -0.01 0.96
N GLY A 288 11.21 -0.35 2.16
CA GLY A 288 11.12 -1.75 2.60
C GLY A 288 11.92 -2.05 3.87
N VAL A 289 11.82 -3.32 4.30
CA VAL A 289 12.36 -3.73 5.60
C VAL A 289 13.89 -3.86 5.58
N ILE A 290 14.49 -4.30 4.47
CA ILE A 290 15.94 -4.53 4.38
C ILE A 290 16.71 -3.21 4.49
N ASP A 291 16.27 -2.17 3.79
CA ASP A 291 16.88 -0.84 3.85
C ASP A 291 16.69 -0.21 5.22
N THR A 292 15.52 -0.38 5.83
CA THR A 292 15.28 0.04 7.20
C THR A 292 16.26 -0.61 8.18
N LEU A 293 16.46 -1.94 8.07
CA LEU A 293 17.43 -2.65 8.90
C LEU A 293 18.87 -2.21 8.63
N THR A 294 19.21 -1.88 7.39
CA THR A 294 20.52 -1.35 7.01
C THR A 294 20.78 0.00 7.69
N MET A 295 19.82 0.92 7.65
CA MET A 295 19.92 2.22 8.34
C MET A 295 20.05 2.03 9.86
N LEU A 296 19.27 1.12 10.45
CA LEU A 296 19.34 0.81 11.88
C LEU A 296 20.72 0.24 12.28
N GLN A 297 21.34 -0.53 11.39
CA GLN A 297 22.69 -1.06 11.59
C GLN A 297 23.76 0.04 11.66
N GLN A 298 23.54 1.16 10.97
CA GLN A 298 24.38 2.37 11.04
C GLN A 298 24.03 3.28 12.23
N GLY A 299 23.08 2.87 13.08
CA GLY A 299 22.61 3.69 14.20
C GLY A 299 21.64 4.81 13.79
N LEU A 300 21.19 4.84 12.54
CA LEU A 300 20.24 5.83 12.04
C LEU A 300 18.80 5.41 12.38
N GLN A 301 17.97 6.38 12.77
CA GLN A 301 16.56 6.14 13.04
C GLN A 301 15.80 6.04 11.72
N ALA A 302 15.27 4.87 11.39
CA ALA A 302 14.59 4.63 10.13
C ALA A 302 13.25 3.90 10.28
N VAL A 303 12.35 4.11 9.34
CA VAL A 303 11.10 3.38 9.17
C VAL A 303 10.94 2.91 7.72
N GLY A 304 10.26 1.78 7.54
CA GLY A 304 10.09 1.17 6.21
C GLY A 304 8.64 1.13 5.76
N ILE A 305 8.40 1.39 4.47
CA ILE A 305 7.09 1.19 3.84
C ILE A 305 7.17 0.10 2.77
N PRO A 306 6.08 -0.67 2.56
CA PRO A 306 6.04 -1.80 1.63
C PRO A 306 5.88 -1.29 0.19
N GLY A 307 6.88 -0.56 -0.30
CA GLY A 307 6.83 0.18 -1.56
C GLY A 307 6.24 1.58 -1.40
N VAL A 308 6.72 2.54 -2.21
CA VAL A 308 6.32 3.95 -2.06
C VAL A 308 4.83 4.18 -2.23
N ARG A 309 4.21 3.47 -3.18
CA ARG A 309 2.78 3.58 -3.49
C ARG A 309 1.86 3.05 -2.38
N SER A 310 2.42 2.31 -1.42
CA SER A 310 1.67 1.73 -0.31
C SER A 310 1.62 2.63 0.92
N PHE A 311 2.21 3.85 0.86
CA PHE A 311 2.11 4.81 1.95
C PHE A 311 0.64 5.18 2.19
N LYS A 312 0.24 5.19 3.46
CA LYS A 312 -1.13 5.51 3.85
C LYS A 312 -1.15 6.87 4.53
N VAL A 313 -2.00 7.77 4.06
CA VAL A 313 -2.21 9.11 4.67
C VAL A 313 -2.55 9.01 6.15
N GLN A 314 -3.24 7.94 6.58
CA GLN A 314 -3.51 7.65 8.00
C GLN A 314 -2.26 7.48 8.88
N TRP A 315 -1.08 7.29 8.28
CA TRP A 315 0.20 7.23 8.99
C TRP A 315 0.80 8.61 9.25
N LEU A 316 0.35 9.68 8.59
CA LEU A 316 0.88 11.04 8.78
C LEU A 316 0.89 11.52 10.24
N PRO A 317 -0.13 11.25 11.08
CA PRO A 317 -0.08 11.61 12.49
C PRO A 317 1.11 11.00 13.25
N LEU A 318 1.64 9.86 12.80
CA LEU A 318 2.83 9.25 13.39
C LEU A 318 4.10 10.07 13.12
N PHE A 319 4.12 10.87 12.05
CA PHE A 319 5.27 11.67 11.63
C PHE A 319 5.20 13.13 12.10
N LYS A 320 4.16 13.55 12.82
CA LYS A 320 3.91 14.96 13.17
C LYS A 320 5.09 15.67 13.83
N GLU A 321 5.84 14.98 14.67
CA GLU A 321 7.01 15.54 15.37
C GLU A 321 8.33 15.26 14.63
N LYS A 322 8.30 14.70 13.42
CA LYS A 322 9.51 14.31 12.68
C LYS A 322 9.74 15.22 11.48
N ASN A 323 11.01 15.39 11.13
CA ASN A 323 11.42 15.73 9.77
C ASN A 323 11.78 14.43 9.06
N VAL A 324 11.42 14.29 7.79
CA VAL A 324 11.59 13.04 7.06
C VAL A 324 12.70 13.16 6.01
N VAL A 325 13.64 12.22 6.04
CA VAL A 325 14.60 12.00 4.96
C VAL A 325 14.04 10.88 4.09
N LEU A 326 13.76 11.15 2.82
CA LEU A 326 13.26 10.15 1.87
C LEU A 326 14.43 9.35 1.31
N CYS A 327 14.41 8.03 1.51
CA CYS A 327 15.46 7.08 1.12
C CYS A 327 14.82 5.99 0.24
N LEU A 328 14.33 6.40 -0.91
CA LEU A 328 13.64 5.52 -1.86
C LEU A 328 14.61 5.09 -2.95
N ASP A 329 14.25 4.02 -3.66
CA ASP A 329 15.10 3.47 -4.72
C ASP A 329 15.35 4.53 -5.81
N HIS A 330 16.57 4.57 -6.34
CA HIS A 330 16.96 5.54 -7.37
C HIS A 330 16.54 5.07 -8.77
N ASP A 331 15.25 4.73 -8.92
CA ASP A 331 14.60 4.32 -10.17
C ASP A 331 13.38 5.20 -10.51
N GLU A 332 12.74 4.95 -11.66
CA GLU A 332 11.60 5.76 -12.11
C GLU A 332 10.40 5.70 -11.16
N ALA A 333 10.17 4.54 -10.54
CA ALA A 333 9.06 4.34 -9.61
C ALA A 333 9.34 5.04 -8.27
N GLY A 334 10.56 4.93 -7.76
CA GLY A 334 11.05 5.64 -6.60
C GLY A 334 10.99 7.16 -6.79
N ARG A 335 11.40 7.68 -7.94
CA ARG A 335 11.35 9.13 -8.24
C ARG A 335 9.93 9.71 -8.20
N LYS A 336 8.97 9.06 -8.87
CA LYS A 336 7.55 9.46 -8.83
C LYS A 336 6.97 9.30 -7.42
N GLY A 337 7.39 8.25 -6.71
CA GLY A 337 7.03 8.03 -5.32
C GLY A 337 7.55 9.13 -4.38
N MET A 338 8.77 9.63 -4.61
CA MET A 338 9.38 10.72 -3.85
C MET A 338 8.56 12.00 -4.01
N GLU A 339 8.20 12.39 -5.23
CA GLU A 339 7.35 13.56 -5.51
C GLU A 339 6.01 13.48 -4.75
N TYR A 340 5.35 12.32 -4.82
CA TYR A 340 4.11 12.06 -4.07
C TYR A 340 4.30 12.23 -2.56
N LEU A 341 5.32 11.60 -1.97
CA LEU A 341 5.57 11.70 -0.53
C LEU A 341 5.92 13.12 -0.11
N GLN A 342 6.71 13.86 -0.89
CA GLN A 342 7.00 15.27 -0.62
C GLN A 342 5.72 16.10 -0.59
N GLN A 343 4.80 15.88 -1.53
CA GLN A 343 3.51 16.58 -1.56
C GLN A 343 2.63 16.20 -0.34
N VAL A 344 2.51 14.90 -0.04
CA VAL A 344 1.67 14.42 1.06
C VAL A 344 2.18 14.90 2.41
N PHE A 345 3.48 14.82 2.66
CA PHE A 345 4.08 15.35 3.89
C PHE A 345 4.03 16.88 3.93
N GLY A 346 4.30 17.55 2.81
CA GLY A 346 4.24 19.01 2.70
C GLY A 346 2.86 19.57 3.03
N ASN A 347 1.79 18.95 2.52
CA ASN A 347 0.41 19.30 2.85
C ASN A 347 0.08 19.09 4.33
N ALA A 348 0.77 18.16 5.00
CA ALA A 348 0.64 17.92 6.42
C ALA A 348 1.56 18.81 7.29
N GLY A 349 2.30 19.74 6.69
CA GLY A 349 3.27 20.59 7.39
C GLY A 349 4.52 19.86 7.88
N ILE A 350 4.79 18.67 7.35
CA ILE A 350 5.95 17.84 7.71
C ILE A 350 7.06 18.11 6.71
N ARG A 351 8.22 18.55 7.22
CA ARG A 351 9.39 18.84 6.37
C ARG A 351 9.98 17.53 5.84
N THR A 352 10.25 17.52 4.54
CA THR A 352 10.93 16.43 3.84
C THR A 352 12.23 16.91 3.19
N ILE A 353 13.23 16.04 3.10
CA ILE A 353 14.40 16.18 2.22
C ILE A 353 14.64 14.84 1.52
N ILE A 354 15.25 14.85 0.34
CA ILE A 354 15.70 13.64 -0.34
C ILE A 354 17.11 13.29 0.14
N LEU A 355 17.37 12.01 0.37
CA LEU A 355 18.71 11.53 0.72
C LEU A 355 19.71 11.85 -0.40
N GLY A 356 20.75 12.64 -0.10
CA GLY A 356 21.77 13.05 -1.07
C GLY A 356 21.60 14.46 -1.64
N ASP A 357 20.39 15.05 -1.55
CA ASP A 357 20.16 16.42 -1.99
C ASP A 357 20.96 17.44 -1.14
N GLY A 358 21.72 18.31 -1.81
CA GLY A 358 22.51 19.38 -1.17
C GLY A 358 23.87 18.94 -0.60
N LEU A 359 24.33 17.73 -0.90
CA LEU A 359 25.63 17.17 -0.47
C LEU A 359 26.68 17.13 -1.61
N GLU A 360 26.75 18.18 -2.42
CA GLU A 360 27.62 18.29 -3.61
C GLU A 360 29.13 18.09 -3.34
N ASN A 361 29.58 18.08 -2.06
CA ASN A 361 30.99 18.00 -1.66
C ASN A 361 31.36 16.75 -0.82
N ILE A 362 30.50 15.73 -0.73
CA ILE A 362 30.85 14.44 -0.11
C ILE A 362 30.88 13.37 -1.21
N PRO A 363 31.90 12.49 -1.28
CA PRO A 363 31.94 11.39 -2.25
C PRO A 363 30.91 10.32 -1.86
N ALA A 364 29.62 10.58 -2.09
CA ALA A 364 28.54 9.73 -1.58
C ALA A 364 27.22 9.88 -2.36
N ASN A 365 27.26 10.05 -3.69
CA ASN A 365 26.02 9.94 -4.47
C ASN A 365 25.71 8.46 -4.72
N MET A 366 24.54 8.02 -4.23
CA MET A 366 23.96 6.72 -4.54
C MET A 366 23.74 6.61 -6.05
N LYS A 367 24.14 5.49 -6.66
CA LYS A 367 24.11 5.31 -8.11
C LYS A 367 22.68 5.04 -8.60
N GLU A 368 22.42 5.32 -9.87
CA GLU A 368 21.14 4.99 -10.51
C GLU A 368 20.86 3.47 -10.42
N GLY A 369 19.68 3.11 -9.90
CA GLY A 369 19.27 1.72 -9.67
C GLY A 369 19.88 1.04 -8.43
N GLU A 370 20.73 1.73 -7.65
CA GLU A 370 21.24 1.24 -6.37
C GLU A 370 20.14 1.38 -5.30
N ASP A 371 20.04 0.42 -4.37
CA ASP A 371 19.21 0.50 -3.17
C ASP A 371 20.04 0.88 -1.91
N VAL A 372 19.40 1.25 -0.80
CA VAL A 372 20.11 1.71 0.40
C VAL A 372 21.06 0.63 0.93
N ASN A 373 20.64 -0.64 0.86
CA ASN A 373 21.49 -1.76 1.26
C ASN A 373 22.77 -1.87 0.42
N GLU A 374 22.65 -1.75 -0.90
CA GLU A 374 23.76 -1.77 -1.84
C GLU A 374 24.71 -0.58 -1.62
N TRP A 375 24.16 0.62 -1.37
CA TRP A 375 24.94 1.83 -1.10
C TRP A 375 25.85 1.68 0.13
N PHE A 376 25.41 0.96 1.17
CA PHE A 376 26.24 0.62 2.34
C PHE A 376 27.13 -0.62 2.14
N GLY A 377 27.24 -1.12 0.90
CA GLY A 377 28.08 -2.25 0.50
C GLY A 377 27.45 -3.62 0.76
N GLY A 378 26.14 -3.69 0.96
CA GLY A 378 25.39 -4.95 0.99
C GLY A 378 25.36 -5.62 -0.38
N LYS A 379 25.28 -6.95 -0.40
CA LYS A 379 25.15 -7.73 -1.65
C LYS A 379 23.82 -8.47 -1.71
N LYS A 380 23.19 -8.48 -2.89
CA LYS A 380 21.84 -9.01 -3.08
C LYS A 380 21.72 -10.51 -2.84
#